data_AF-A0A7J8ZBH5-F1
#
_entry.id   AF-A0A7J8ZBH5-F1
#
_cell.length_a   1.000
_cell.length_b   1.000
_cell.length_c   1.000
_cell.angle_alpha   90.00
_cell.angle_beta   90.00
_cell.angle_gamma   90.00
#
_symmetry.space_group_name_H-M   'P 1'
#
loop_
_entity.id
_entity.type
_entity.pdbx_description
1 polymer ?
#
loop_
_entity_poly.entity_id
_entity_poly.type
_entity_poly.pdbx_seq_one_letter_code
_entity_poly.pdbx_strand_id
1 'polypeptide(L)'
;MWLHHPRTVKMKEMLFDSKLLGDVNYIYSTSTTSASPEFFENDIRVKGNLDSLGALGDLGWYCLGAVLWAKNYQLPTVVTALPDVTTNSDGVIVSFSASIQYKEPSSSGATTNAIIHCSFLADTSMDLNITGSKGSLNLNDFIIPQRESSASFEFTLGAKFLDLHIGWNVKPERVVVNCDELPQEGLMVEEFTRIVAGIRTTPGVLPDPKWPEISRKTQMLVDAVKKSVDLGCKPVYF
;
A
#
# COMPACT_ATOMS: atom_id res chain seq x y z
N MET A 1 -10.81 -0.68 -0.17
CA MET A 1 -11.54 -0.22 1.03
C MET A 1 -10.76 0.84 1.79
N TRP A 2 -9.57 0.55 2.33
CA TRP A 2 -8.76 1.48 3.14
C TRP A 2 -8.58 2.91 2.58
N LEU A 3 -8.55 3.08 1.25
CA LEU A 3 -8.50 4.40 0.59
C LEU A 3 -9.66 5.35 0.97
N HIS A 4 -10.79 4.81 1.41
CA HIS A 4 -11.98 5.57 1.81
C HIS A 4 -12.03 5.85 3.32
N HIS A 5 -11.14 5.24 4.11
CA HIS A 5 -11.08 5.51 5.55
C HIS A 5 -10.62 6.97 5.79
N PRO A 6 -11.25 7.75 6.70
CA PRO A 6 -10.87 9.15 6.97
C PRO A 6 -9.40 9.33 7.38
N ARG A 7 -8.85 8.36 8.13
CA ARG A 7 -7.40 8.23 8.39
C ARG A 7 -6.55 8.40 7.12
N THR A 8 -6.91 7.76 6.02
CA THR A 8 -6.15 7.83 4.77
C THR A 8 -6.16 9.23 4.17
N VAL A 9 -7.25 9.98 4.33
CA VAL A 9 -7.33 11.40 3.96
C VAL A 9 -6.36 12.22 4.81
N LYS A 10 -6.36 12.02 6.14
CA LYS A 10 -5.44 12.71 7.05
C LYS A 10 -3.97 12.43 6.75
N MET A 11 -3.63 11.17 6.48
CA MET A 11 -2.28 10.78 6.06
C MET A 11 -1.90 11.44 4.73
N LYS A 12 -2.84 11.53 3.78
CA LYS A 12 -2.62 12.19 2.48
C LYS A 12 -2.31 13.68 2.63
N GLU A 13 -3.05 14.40 3.48
CA GLU A 13 -2.78 15.81 3.79
C GLU A 13 -1.35 16.00 4.30
N MET A 14 -0.88 15.10 5.16
CA MET A 14 0.47 15.17 5.71
C MET A 14 1.55 14.81 4.69
N LEU A 15 1.29 13.79 3.87
CA LEU A 15 2.25 13.29 2.89
C LEU A 15 2.55 14.32 1.80
N PHE A 16 1.53 15.07 1.37
CA PHE A 16 1.65 16.01 0.25
C PHE A 16 1.85 17.48 0.69
N ASP A 17 1.94 17.74 1.99
CA ASP A 17 2.46 19.03 2.49
C ASP A 17 3.99 19.00 2.52
N SER A 18 4.62 19.80 1.65
CA SER A 18 6.08 19.89 1.52
C SER A 18 6.80 20.40 2.79
N LYS A 19 6.05 20.96 3.75
CA LYS A 19 6.55 21.38 5.05
C LYS A 19 6.61 20.24 6.07
N LEU A 20 5.89 19.14 5.84
CA LEU A 20 5.78 18.01 6.76
C LEU A 20 6.78 16.91 6.39
N LEU A 21 6.39 15.89 5.63
CA LEU A 21 7.27 14.74 5.34
C LEU A 21 8.41 15.10 4.37
N GLY A 22 8.24 16.14 3.55
CA GLY A 22 9.18 16.49 2.49
C GLY A 22 9.13 15.50 1.33
N ASP A 23 10.25 15.29 0.67
CA ASP A 23 10.33 14.34 -0.45
C ASP A 23 10.37 12.90 0.08
N VAL A 24 9.50 12.04 -0.42
CA VAL A 24 9.43 10.62 -0.04
C VAL A 24 10.62 9.86 -0.60
N ASN A 25 11.45 9.30 0.28
CA ASN A 25 12.68 8.60 -0.08
C ASN A 25 12.52 7.08 0.02
N TYR A 26 11.77 6.61 1.01
CA TYR A 26 11.62 5.19 1.29
C TYR A 26 10.21 4.82 1.71
N ILE A 27 9.71 3.68 1.21
CA ILE A 27 8.43 3.12 1.58
C ILE A 27 8.62 1.63 1.93
N TYR A 28 8.05 1.21 3.04
CA TYR A 28 8.00 -0.20 3.44
C TYR A 28 6.54 -0.58 3.67
N SER A 29 6.10 -1.72 3.14
CA SER A 29 4.76 -2.22 3.44
C SER A 29 4.71 -3.74 3.52
N THR A 30 3.92 -4.25 4.46
CA THR A 30 3.66 -5.68 4.59
C THR A 30 2.18 -5.97 4.56
N SER A 31 1.85 -7.17 4.10
CA SER A 31 0.53 -7.75 4.29
C SER A 31 0.70 -9.26 4.39
N THR A 32 0.56 -9.79 5.60
CA THR A 32 0.72 -11.22 5.88
C THR A 32 -0.46 -11.74 6.68
N THR A 33 -0.71 -13.04 6.58
CA THR A 33 -1.71 -13.74 7.39
C THR A 33 -1.33 -15.21 7.54
N SER A 34 -1.57 -15.79 8.72
CA SER A 34 -1.30 -17.20 8.98
C SER A 34 -2.49 -18.01 8.47
N ALA A 35 -2.46 -18.36 7.19
CA ALA A 35 -3.55 -19.09 6.57
C ALA A 35 -3.66 -20.51 7.14
N SER A 36 -4.90 -20.98 7.34
CA SER A 36 -5.16 -22.32 7.87
C SER A 36 -4.86 -23.40 6.82
N PRO A 37 -4.67 -24.67 7.24
CA PRO A 37 -4.57 -25.78 6.29
C PRO A 37 -5.78 -25.86 5.34
N GLU A 38 -6.99 -25.58 5.84
CA GLU A 38 -8.22 -25.55 5.04
C GLU A 38 -8.17 -24.48 3.93
N PHE A 39 -7.57 -23.32 4.20
CA PHE A 39 -7.36 -22.29 3.18
C PHE A 39 -6.47 -22.81 2.05
N PHE A 40 -5.35 -23.46 2.37
CA PHE A 40 -4.45 -24.02 1.35
C PHE A 40 -5.07 -25.18 0.56
N GLU A 41 -6.07 -25.85 1.11
CA GLU A 41 -6.79 -26.91 0.42
C GLU A 41 -7.94 -26.39 -0.45
N ASN A 42 -8.66 -25.36 0.00
CA ASN A 42 -9.97 -25.03 -0.57
C ASN A 42 -10.11 -23.62 -1.14
N ASP A 43 -9.32 -22.64 -0.67
CA ASP A 43 -9.53 -21.25 -1.06
C ASP A 43 -9.19 -21.01 -2.54
N ILE A 44 -9.95 -20.13 -3.19
CA ILE A 44 -9.76 -19.79 -4.60
C ILE A 44 -8.40 -19.15 -4.88
N ARG A 45 -7.79 -18.48 -3.88
CA ARG A 45 -6.49 -17.80 -3.96
C ARG A 45 -5.30 -18.74 -4.03
N VAL A 46 -5.51 -20.04 -3.82
CA VAL A 46 -4.46 -21.05 -3.97
C VAL A 46 -4.69 -21.94 -5.20
N LYS A 47 -5.69 -21.62 -6.04
CA LYS A 47 -6.02 -22.37 -7.25
C LYS A 47 -5.50 -21.68 -8.50
N GLY A 48 -4.70 -22.37 -9.30
CA GLY A 48 -4.09 -21.82 -10.52
C GLY A 48 -5.09 -21.42 -11.62
N ASN A 49 -6.36 -21.84 -11.52
CA ASN A 49 -7.42 -21.56 -12.49
C ASN A 49 -8.52 -20.62 -11.98
N LEU A 50 -8.40 -20.08 -10.76
CA LEU A 50 -9.33 -19.11 -10.17
C LEU A 50 -8.58 -17.80 -9.89
N ASP A 51 -8.37 -17.45 -8.61
CA ASP A 51 -7.61 -16.27 -8.19
C ASP A 51 -6.11 -16.57 -8.23
N SER A 52 -5.61 -16.87 -9.44
CA SER A 52 -4.31 -17.50 -9.70
C SER A 52 -3.09 -16.65 -9.34
N LEU A 53 -3.29 -15.39 -8.95
CA LEU A 53 -2.22 -14.50 -8.48
C LEU A 53 -1.87 -14.73 -7.00
N GLY A 54 -2.71 -15.45 -6.25
CA GLY A 54 -2.48 -15.77 -4.84
C GLY A 54 -2.12 -14.58 -3.98
N ALA A 55 -1.07 -14.72 -3.17
CA ALA A 55 -0.62 -13.67 -2.25
C ALA A 55 -0.25 -12.37 -2.97
N LEU A 56 0.18 -12.43 -4.24
CA LEU A 56 0.47 -11.24 -5.03
C LEU A 56 -0.80 -10.45 -5.39
N GLY A 57 -1.87 -11.14 -5.78
CA GLY A 57 -3.14 -10.51 -6.12
C GLY A 57 -3.96 -10.09 -4.90
N ASP A 58 -3.94 -10.90 -3.83
CA ASP A 58 -4.77 -10.67 -2.65
C ASP A 58 -4.13 -9.68 -1.67
N LEU A 59 -2.89 -9.93 -1.26
CA LEU A 59 -2.17 -9.14 -0.26
C LEU A 59 -1.29 -8.07 -0.93
N GLY A 60 -0.56 -8.47 -1.97
CA GLY A 60 0.32 -7.60 -2.75
C GLY A 60 -0.40 -6.41 -3.38
N TRP A 61 -1.66 -6.57 -3.78
CA TRP A 61 -2.49 -5.48 -4.30
C TRP A 61 -2.54 -4.27 -3.36
N TYR A 62 -2.67 -4.51 -2.06
CA TYR A 62 -2.72 -3.44 -1.06
C TYR A 62 -1.37 -2.75 -0.87
N CYS A 63 -0.30 -3.54 -0.72
CA CYS A 63 1.05 -2.99 -0.54
C CYS A 63 1.53 -2.21 -1.78
N LEU A 64 1.33 -2.76 -2.98
CA LEU A 64 1.65 -2.08 -4.24
C LEU A 64 0.77 -0.84 -4.44
N GLY A 65 -0.51 -0.93 -4.09
CA GLY A 65 -1.43 0.21 -4.09
C GLY A 65 -0.99 1.32 -3.12
N ALA A 66 -0.48 0.97 -1.94
CA ALA A 66 0.06 1.93 -0.98
C ALA A 66 1.33 2.62 -1.50
N VAL A 67 2.22 1.88 -2.19
CA VAL A 67 3.40 2.46 -2.85
C VAL A 67 2.99 3.47 -3.92
N LEU A 68 2.03 3.13 -4.78
CA LEU A 68 1.49 4.05 -5.79
C LEU A 68 0.81 5.25 -5.13
N TRP A 69 -0.04 5.03 -4.14
CA TRP A 69 -0.72 6.09 -3.39
C TRP A 69 0.28 7.09 -2.81
N ALA A 70 1.37 6.60 -2.22
CA ALA A 70 2.41 7.44 -1.63
C ALA A 70 3.19 8.28 -2.65
N LYS A 71 3.19 7.85 -3.92
CA LYS A 71 3.79 8.55 -5.06
C LYS A 71 2.76 9.21 -5.97
N ASN A 72 1.59 9.54 -5.43
CA ASN A 72 0.51 10.18 -6.17
C ASN A 72 0.14 9.44 -7.47
N TYR A 73 0.15 8.11 -7.42
CA TYR A 73 -0.12 7.20 -8.52
C TYR A 73 0.77 7.41 -9.75
N GLN A 74 2.01 7.88 -9.57
CA GLN A 74 3.04 7.76 -10.59
C GLN A 74 3.51 6.30 -10.66
N LEU A 75 3.77 5.78 -11.86
CA LEU A 75 4.36 4.46 -12.02
C LEU A 75 5.87 4.51 -11.67
N PRO A 76 6.44 3.44 -11.09
CA PRO A 76 7.86 3.36 -10.84
C PRO A 76 8.63 3.17 -12.14
N THR A 77 9.95 3.30 -12.08
CA THR A 77 10.85 3.03 -13.21
C THR A 77 11.17 1.54 -13.31
N VAL A 78 11.38 0.88 -12.17
CA VAL A 78 11.84 -0.52 -12.11
C VAL A 78 11.15 -1.26 -10.97
N VAL A 79 10.76 -2.50 -11.23
CA VAL A 79 10.25 -3.45 -10.23
C VAL A 79 11.06 -4.73 -10.31
N THR A 80 11.44 -5.29 -9.16
CA THR A 80 12.17 -6.57 -9.08
C THR A 80 11.62 -7.40 -7.92
N ALA A 81 11.05 -8.56 -8.21
CA ALA A 81 10.74 -9.56 -7.20
C ALA A 81 12.04 -10.06 -6.55
N LEU A 82 11.99 -10.41 -5.27
CA LEU A 82 13.14 -10.93 -4.53
C LEU A 82 13.18 -12.47 -4.57
N PRO A 83 14.34 -13.10 -4.37
CA PRO A 83 14.48 -14.56 -4.49
C PRO A 83 13.71 -15.42 -3.45
N ASP A 84 13.07 -14.80 -2.47
CA ASP A 84 12.31 -15.47 -1.40
C ASP A 84 10.90 -15.93 -1.83
N VAL A 85 10.58 -15.86 -3.13
CA VAL A 85 9.28 -16.27 -3.67
C VAL A 85 9.02 -17.75 -3.39
N THR A 86 7.86 -18.01 -2.79
CA THR A 86 7.36 -19.37 -2.52
C THR A 86 6.07 -19.58 -3.32
N THR A 87 5.99 -20.71 -4.01
CA THR A 87 4.82 -21.12 -4.79
C THR A 87 4.29 -22.46 -4.26
N ASN A 88 2.99 -22.70 -4.44
CA ASN A 88 2.40 -24.01 -4.16
C ASN A 88 2.58 -24.98 -5.36
N SER A 89 2.01 -26.18 -5.26
CA SER A 89 2.07 -27.20 -6.33
C SER A 89 1.49 -26.74 -7.67
N ASP A 90 0.57 -25.77 -7.65
CA ASP A 90 -0.12 -25.24 -8.83
C ASP A 90 0.63 -24.03 -9.43
N GLY A 91 1.81 -23.69 -8.88
CA GLY A 91 2.60 -22.53 -9.30
C GLY A 91 2.04 -21.18 -8.82
N VAL A 92 1.05 -21.19 -7.92
CA VAL A 92 0.47 -19.97 -7.34
C VAL A 92 1.39 -19.42 -6.25
N ILE A 93 1.65 -18.11 -6.29
CA ILE A 93 2.50 -17.42 -5.32
C ILE A 93 1.78 -17.38 -3.97
N VAL A 94 2.39 -17.96 -2.94
CA VAL A 94 1.87 -17.95 -1.55
C VAL A 94 2.67 -17.05 -0.62
N SER A 95 3.90 -16.68 -1.01
CA SER A 95 4.74 -15.71 -0.32
C SER A 95 5.72 -15.07 -1.29
N PHE A 96 5.96 -13.77 -1.17
CA PHE A 96 6.98 -13.08 -1.96
C PHE A 96 7.39 -11.76 -1.31
N SER A 97 8.55 -11.26 -1.70
CA SER A 97 8.94 -9.87 -1.51
C SER A 97 9.27 -9.21 -2.85
N ALA A 98 9.14 -7.89 -2.93
CA ALA A 98 9.51 -7.14 -4.13
C ALA A 98 10.10 -5.76 -3.78
N SER A 99 11.03 -5.32 -4.62
CA SER A 99 11.58 -3.97 -4.62
C SER A 99 11.01 -3.15 -5.77
N ILE A 100 10.68 -1.89 -5.49
CA ILE A 100 10.09 -0.94 -6.44
C ILE A 100 10.92 0.34 -6.40
N GLN A 101 11.33 0.87 -7.56
CA GLN A 101 12.26 1.99 -7.64
C GLN A 101 11.73 3.08 -8.56
N TYR A 102 11.75 4.32 -8.07
CA TYR A 102 11.51 5.54 -8.83
C TYR A 102 12.85 6.22 -9.03
N LYS A 103 13.44 6.07 -10.22
CA LYS A 103 14.78 6.58 -10.51
C LYS A 103 14.80 8.05 -10.91
N GLU A 104 13.66 8.57 -11.36
CA GLU A 104 13.50 10.00 -11.60
C GLU A 104 13.65 10.76 -10.27
N PRO A 105 14.63 11.68 -10.17
CA PRO A 105 14.88 12.39 -8.93
C PRO A 105 13.73 13.37 -8.63
N SER A 106 13.41 13.53 -7.35
CA SER A 106 12.54 14.59 -6.86
C SER A 106 13.18 15.97 -7.05
N SER A 107 12.45 17.03 -6.70
CA SER A 107 13.00 18.40 -6.68
C SER A 107 14.24 18.58 -5.80
N SER A 108 14.48 17.70 -4.82
CA SER A 108 15.69 17.69 -3.99
C SER A 108 16.79 16.75 -4.49
N GLY A 109 16.60 16.08 -5.63
CA GLY A 109 17.56 15.11 -6.17
C GLY A 109 17.42 13.70 -5.57
N ALA A 110 16.43 13.46 -4.70
CA ALA A 110 16.24 12.16 -4.06
C ALA A 110 15.45 11.20 -4.95
N THR A 111 15.86 9.93 -4.97
CA THR A 111 15.09 8.84 -5.57
C THR A 111 14.21 8.17 -4.51
N THR A 112 13.09 7.57 -4.93
CA THR A 112 12.25 6.80 -4.02
C THR A 112 12.48 5.31 -4.23
N ASN A 113 12.73 4.59 -3.14
CA ASN A 113 12.72 3.13 -3.15
C ASN A 113 11.56 2.63 -2.28
N ALA A 114 10.99 1.50 -2.65
CA ALA A 114 10.04 0.79 -1.82
C ALA A 114 10.37 -0.70 -1.76
N ILE A 115 10.06 -1.31 -0.61
CA ILE A 115 10.08 -2.76 -0.46
C ILE A 115 8.74 -3.22 0.10
N ILE A 116 8.26 -4.34 -0.41
CA ILE A 116 7.06 -4.99 0.09
C ILE A 116 7.32 -6.46 0.44
N HIS A 117 6.59 -6.98 1.41
CA HIS A 117 6.56 -8.40 1.74
C HIS A 117 5.12 -8.85 1.96
N CYS A 118 4.70 -9.90 1.25
CA CYS A 118 3.35 -10.41 1.33
C CYS A 118 3.33 -11.94 1.41
N SER A 119 2.55 -12.49 2.34
CA SER A 119 2.62 -13.92 2.66
C SER A 119 1.36 -14.50 3.30
N PHE A 120 0.94 -15.67 2.84
CA PHE A 120 -0.03 -16.52 3.55
C PHE A 120 0.63 -17.42 4.62
N LEU A 121 1.94 -17.29 4.85
CA LEU A 121 2.73 -18.21 5.69
C LEU A 121 3.24 -17.56 7.00
N ALA A 122 2.91 -16.30 7.26
CA ALA A 122 3.41 -15.55 8.42
C ALA A 122 2.25 -14.93 9.20
N ASP A 123 2.45 -14.63 10.48
CA ASP A 123 1.40 -14.05 11.34
C ASP A 123 0.84 -12.73 10.77
N THR A 124 -0.35 -12.35 11.22
CA THR A 124 -1.08 -11.21 10.65
C THR A 124 -0.33 -9.89 10.88
N SER A 125 0.09 -9.25 9.79
CA SER A 125 0.71 -7.92 9.79
C SER A 125 0.23 -7.13 8.57
N MET A 126 -0.01 -5.84 8.76
CA MET A 126 -0.48 -4.91 7.72
C MET A 126 0.24 -3.58 7.88
N ASP A 127 1.58 -3.60 7.78
CA ASP A 127 2.41 -2.43 8.05
C ASP A 127 2.51 -1.51 6.82
N LEU A 128 2.58 -0.21 7.10
CA LEU A 128 2.96 0.83 6.16
C LEU A 128 3.88 1.82 6.87
N ASN A 129 5.09 1.99 6.34
CA ASN A 129 6.02 3.02 6.75
C ASN A 129 6.42 3.85 5.54
N ILE A 130 6.36 5.17 5.68
CA ILE A 130 6.76 6.13 4.67
C ILE A 130 7.77 7.08 5.32
N THR A 131 8.98 7.11 4.77
CA THR A 131 10.05 7.97 5.23
C THR A 131 10.37 9.00 4.15
N GLY A 132 10.24 10.27 4.51
CA GLY A 132 10.64 11.40 3.69
C GLY A 132 11.86 12.13 4.24
N SER A 133 12.28 13.19 3.55
CA SER A 133 13.48 13.96 3.91
C SER A 133 13.34 14.78 5.20
N LYS A 134 12.13 15.02 5.68
CA LYS A 134 11.84 15.84 6.87
C LYS A 134 11.07 15.11 7.96
N GLY A 135 10.59 13.90 7.69
CA GLY A 135 9.82 13.14 8.66
C GLY A 135 9.45 11.75 8.18
N SER A 136 8.76 11.01 9.04
CA SER A 136 8.25 9.68 8.75
C SER A 136 6.82 9.51 9.26
N LEU A 137 6.12 8.55 8.66
CA LEU A 137 4.76 8.14 9.01
C LEU A 137 4.71 6.61 9.08
N ASN A 138 4.09 6.06 10.13
CA ASN A 138 4.00 4.63 10.38
C ASN A 138 2.62 4.19 10.91
N LEU A 139 2.16 3.02 10.47
CA LEU A 139 0.97 2.34 10.97
C LEU A 139 1.08 0.83 10.67
N ASN A 140 0.37 0.01 11.44
CA ASN A 140 0.46 -1.47 11.44
C ASN A 140 -0.84 -2.19 11.07
N ASP A 141 -1.88 -1.43 10.74
CA ASP A 141 -3.22 -1.89 10.43
C ASP A 141 -3.79 -1.10 9.23
N PHE A 142 -2.96 -0.83 8.21
CA PHE A 142 -3.34 0.13 7.15
C PHE A 142 -4.47 -0.39 6.26
N ILE A 143 -4.58 -1.70 6.06
CA ILE A 143 -5.57 -2.34 5.19
C ILE A 143 -6.89 -2.54 5.94
N ILE A 144 -6.82 -3.20 7.09
CA ILE A 144 -7.94 -3.44 8.00
C ILE A 144 -7.56 -2.83 9.35
N PRO A 145 -8.24 -1.76 9.79
CA PRO A 145 -8.01 -1.19 11.12
C PRO A 145 -8.24 -2.21 12.23
N GLN A 146 -7.50 -2.09 13.34
CA GLN A 146 -7.71 -2.95 14.52
C GLN A 146 -9.12 -2.81 15.11
N ARG A 147 -9.75 -1.64 14.92
CA ARG A 147 -11.15 -1.37 15.28
C ARG A 147 -11.80 -0.58 14.16
N GLU A 148 -13.01 -0.96 13.78
CA GLU A 148 -13.74 -0.27 12.71
C GLU A 148 -14.08 1.19 13.08
N SER A 149 -14.37 1.46 14.35
CA SER A 149 -14.77 2.79 14.82
C SER A 149 -13.61 3.79 14.97
N SER A 150 -12.36 3.33 14.91
CA SER A 150 -11.21 4.23 15.06
C SER A 150 -9.94 3.62 14.50
N ALA A 151 -9.17 4.43 13.79
CA ALA A 151 -7.88 4.01 13.27
C ALA A 151 -6.83 5.08 13.56
N SER A 152 -5.58 4.66 13.72
CA SER A 152 -4.49 5.57 14.07
C SER A 152 -3.29 5.42 13.17
N PHE A 153 -2.45 6.45 13.17
CA PHE A 153 -1.10 6.40 12.62
C PHE A 153 -0.19 7.24 13.50
N GLU A 154 1.10 6.93 13.44
CA GLU A 154 2.14 7.69 14.11
C GLU A 154 2.96 8.44 13.06
N PHE A 155 3.51 9.58 13.47
CA PHE A 155 4.40 10.36 12.63
C PHE A 155 5.47 11.01 13.47
N THR A 156 6.62 11.29 12.86
CA THR A 156 7.72 12.03 13.50
C THR A 156 8.28 13.03 12.50
N LEU A 157 8.40 14.30 12.90
CA LEU A 157 8.92 15.37 12.05
C LEU A 157 10.21 15.95 12.63
N GLY A 158 11.19 16.21 11.78
CA GLY A 158 12.42 16.93 12.15
C GLY A 158 13.26 16.24 13.23
N ALA A 159 13.19 14.90 13.32
CA ALA A 159 13.96 14.14 14.28
C ALA A 159 15.47 14.27 14.05
N LYS A 160 16.18 14.52 15.15
CA LYS A 160 17.63 14.61 15.25
C LYS A 160 18.06 13.97 16.56
N PHE A 161 19.30 13.49 16.59
CA PHE A 161 19.91 13.00 17.82
C PHE A 161 20.23 14.17 18.76
N LEU A 162 20.01 13.95 20.05
CA LEU A 162 20.58 14.77 21.11
C LEU A 162 22.10 14.54 21.17
N ASP A 163 22.82 15.45 21.84
CA ASP A 163 24.26 15.31 22.07
C ASP A 163 24.58 13.94 22.71
N LEU A 164 25.68 13.33 22.26
CA LEU A 164 26.12 11.98 22.67
C LEU A 164 25.14 10.84 22.31
N HIS A 165 24.17 11.08 21.42
CA HIS A 165 23.20 10.08 20.96
C HIS A 165 22.37 9.44 22.09
N ILE A 166 22.15 10.16 23.19
CA ILE A 166 21.38 9.65 24.34
C ILE A 166 19.86 9.63 24.11
N GLY A 167 19.40 10.11 22.95
CA GLY A 167 17.99 10.16 22.60
C GLY A 167 17.74 11.02 21.37
N TRP A 168 16.45 11.20 21.07
CA TRP A 168 15.98 12.06 19.98
C TRP A 168 15.42 13.36 20.57
N ASN A 169 15.51 14.45 19.80
CA ASN A 169 14.95 15.75 20.17
C ASN A 169 13.41 15.79 20.17
N VAL A 170 12.77 14.83 19.50
CA VAL A 170 11.31 14.72 19.37
C VAL A 170 10.88 13.29 19.63
N LYS A 171 9.64 13.12 20.10
CA LYS A 171 8.98 11.82 20.21
C LYS A 171 7.98 11.67 19.06
N PRO A 172 7.70 10.43 18.60
CA PRO A 172 6.61 10.19 17.67
C PRO A 172 5.28 10.70 18.25
N GLU A 173 4.50 11.35 17.41
CA GLU A 173 3.14 11.78 17.71
C GLU A 173 2.15 10.78 17.11
N ARG A 174 1.07 10.49 17.85
CA ARG A 174 0.03 9.55 17.43
C ARG A 174 -1.26 10.31 17.13
N VAL A 175 -1.75 10.17 15.90
CA VAL A 175 -3.05 10.68 15.49
C VAL A 175 -4.06 9.55 15.53
N VAL A 176 -5.16 9.75 16.24
CA VAL A 176 -6.31 8.85 16.23
C VAL A 176 -7.44 9.52 15.45
N VAL A 177 -7.99 8.80 14.49
CA VAL A 177 -9.10 9.27 13.65
C VAL A 177 -10.28 8.35 13.90
N ASN A 178 -11.35 8.93 14.44
CA ASN A 178 -12.59 8.20 14.67
C ASN A 178 -13.38 8.07 13.37
N CYS A 179 -14.14 6.98 13.28
CA CYS A 179 -14.98 6.61 12.16
C CYS A 179 -16.32 6.12 12.73
N ASP A 180 -17.00 7.02 13.45
CA ASP A 180 -18.15 6.67 14.30
C ASP A 180 -19.45 6.45 13.49
N GLU A 181 -19.53 6.96 12.26
CA GLU A 181 -20.76 6.90 11.44
C GLU A 181 -20.81 5.65 10.53
N LEU A 182 -19.74 5.34 9.81
CA LEU A 182 -19.67 4.24 8.84
C LEU A 182 -18.26 3.63 8.78
N PRO A 183 -18.13 2.29 8.66
CA PRO A 183 -16.84 1.65 8.43
C PRO A 183 -16.30 1.96 7.02
N GLN A 184 -15.02 1.68 6.77
CA GLN A 184 -14.32 2.06 5.54
C GLN A 184 -14.96 1.50 4.24
N GLU A 185 -15.55 0.31 4.29
CA GLU A 185 -16.29 -0.30 3.19
C GLU A 185 -17.67 0.32 3.01
N GLY A 186 -18.32 0.77 4.09
CA GLY A 186 -19.54 1.58 4.04
C GLY A 186 -19.28 2.89 3.31
N LEU A 187 -18.19 3.59 3.65
CA LEU A 187 -17.75 4.82 2.99
C LEU A 187 -17.37 4.59 1.51
N MET A 188 -16.82 3.42 1.18
CA MET A 188 -16.54 3.04 -0.21
C MET A 188 -17.83 2.90 -1.03
N VAL A 189 -18.83 2.20 -0.48
CA VAL A 189 -20.13 2.05 -1.14
C VAL A 189 -20.87 3.38 -1.22
N GLU A 190 -20.82 4.20 -0.16
CA GLU A 190 -21.40 5.54 -0.15
C GLU A 190 -20.82 6.40 -1.29
N GLU A 191 -19.50 6.48 -1.43
CA GLU A 191 -18.85 7.23 -2.50
C GLU A 191 -19.25 6.69 -3.89
N PHE A 192 -19.32 5.37 -4.06
CA PHE A 192 -19.81 4.76 -5.29
C PHE A 192 -21.25 5.18 -5.60
N THR A 193 -22.15 5.09 -4.63
CA THR A 193 -23.56 5.49 -4.81
C THR A 193 -23.70 6.98 -5.09
N ARG A 194 -22.88 7.84 -4.47
CA ARG A 194 -22.83 9.29 -4.74
C ARG A 194 -22.47 9.56 -6.19
N ILE A 195 -21.45 8.89 -6.73
CA ILE A 195 -21.03 9.03 -8.13
C ILE A 195 -22.16 8.58 -9.07
N VAL A 196 -22.76 7.40 -8.82
CA VAL A 196 -23.85 6.87 -9.64
C VAL A 196 -25.07 7.81 -9.61
N ALA A 197 -25.44 8.32 -8.44
CA ALA A 197 -26.52 9.29 -8.29
C ALA A 197 -26.24 10.55 -9.12
N GLY A 198 -25.04 11.13 -9.00
CA GLY A 198 -24.63 12.32 -9.76
C GLY A 198 -24.75 12.15 -11.28
N ILE A 199 -24.33 11.00 -11.81
CA ILE A 199 -24.47 10.67 -13.25
C ILE A 199 -25.95 10.57 -13.65
N ARG A 200 -26.78 9.95 -12.80
CA ARG A 200 -28.20 9.72 -13.11
C ARG A 200 -29.05 10.99 -13.00
N THR A 201 -28.75 11.88 -12.07
CA THR A 201 -29.58 13.06 -11.76
C THR A 201 -29.16 14.31 -12.52
N THR A 202 -27.90 14.39 -12.96
CA THR A 202 -27.34 15.61 -13.51
C THR A 202 -26.86 15.39 -14.94
N PRO A 203 -27.56 15.95 -15.96
CA PRO A 203 -27.14 15.85 -17.35
C PRO A 203 -25.71 16.37 -17.56
N GLY A 204 -24.88 15.59 -18.25
CA GLY A 204 -23.50 15.97 -18.57
C GLY A 204 -22.45 15.61 -17.51
N VAL A 205 -22.83 15.05 -16.35
CA VAL A 205 -21.86 14.49 -15.40
C VAL A 205 -21.31 13.16 -15.93
N LEU A 206 -19.99 13.08 -16.05
CA LEU A 206 -19.26 11.88 -16.49
C LEU A 206 -18.81 11.02 -15.29
N PRO A 207 -18.54 9.72 -15.50
CA PRO A 207 -17.91 8.87 -14.49
C PRO A 207 -16.56 9.45 -14.03
N ASP A 208 -16.29 9.35 -12.73
CA ASP A 208 -15.00 9.76 -12.16
C ASP A 208 -13.86 8.87 -12.70
N PRO A 209 -12.91 9.41 -13.48
CA PRO A 209 -11.85 8.62 -14.10
C PRO A 209 -10.80 8.14 -13.09
N LYS A 210 -10.76 8.73 -11.89
CA LYS A 210 -9.78 8.39 -10.85
C LYS A 210 -9.77 6.90 -10.53
N TRP A 211 -10.93 6.32 -10.28
CA TRP A 211 -11.06 4.93 -9.83
C TRP A 211 -10.54 3.91 -10.86
N PRO A 212 -10.97 3.93 -12.13
CA PRO A 212 -10.41 3.03 -13.13
C PRO A 212 -8.92 3.30 -13.40
N GLU A 213 -8.45 4.54 -13.30
CA GLU A 213 -7.03 4.87 -13.48
C GLU A 213 -6.15 4.24 -12.39
N ILE A 214 -6.48 4.44 -11.12
CA ILE A 214 -5.66 3.93 -10.01
C ILE A 214 -5.69 2.40 -9.97
N SER A 215 -6.85 1.77 -10.24
CA SER A 215 -6.96 0.32 -10.31
C SER A 215 -6.11 -0.26 -11.44
N ARG A 216 -6.09 0.38 -12.62
CA ARG A 216 -5.24 -0.05 -13.73
C ARG A 216 -3.77 0.05 -13.38
N LYS A 217 -3.33 1.16 -12.77
CA LYS A 217 -1.93 1.34 -12.37
C LYS A 217 -1.48 0.32 -11.33
N THR A 218 -2.34 -0.02 -10.36
CA THR A 218 -2.07 -1.10 -9.40
C THR A 218 -1.92 -2.44 -10.11
N GLN A 219 -2.83 -2.78 -11.03
CA GLN A 219 -2.73 -4.03 -11.81
C GLN A 219 -1.43 -4.08 -12.64
N MET A 220 -1.03 -2.97 -13.28
CA MET A 220 0.25 -2.91 -14.00
C MET A 220 1.45 -3.22 -13.10
N LEU A 221 1.41 -2.79 -11.84
CA LEU A 221 2.44 -3.09 -10.84
C LEU A 221 2.44 -4.56 -10.43
N VAL A 222 1.25 -5.12 -10.19
CA VAL A 222 1.04 -6.55 -9.92
C VAL A 222 1.60 -7.39 -11.06
N ASP A 223 1.27 -7.06 -12.30
CA ASP A 223 1.73 -7.76 -13.50
C ASP A 223 3.25 -7.66 -13.67
N ALA A 224 3.85 -6.50 -13.35
CA ALA A 224 5.30 -6.33 -13.39
C ALA A 224 6.03 -7.17 -12.33
N VAL A 225 5.50 -7.27 -11.12
CA VAL A 225 6.03 -8.18 -10.09
C VAL A 225 5.91 -9.64 -10.55
N LYS A 226 4.74 -10.05 -11.05
CA LYS A 226 4.52 -11.40 -11.58
C LYS A 226 5.51 -11.73 -12.71
N LYS A 227 5.68 -10.82 -13.65
CA LYS A 227 6.66 -10.94 -14.75
C LYS A 227 8.09 -11.05 -14.22
N SER A 228 8.44 -10.31 -13.17
CA SER A 228 9.75 -10.42 -12.53
C SER A 228 9.97 -11.82 -11.94
N VAL A 229 8.98 -12.38 -11.25
CA VAL A 229 8.99 -13.76 -10.74
C VAL A 229 9.20 -14.75 -11.89
N ASP A 230 8.40 -14.64 -12.95
CA ASP A 230 8.44 -15.56 -14.10
C ASP A 230 9.79 -15.53 -14.85
N LEU A 231 10.50 -14.40 -14.78
CA LEU A 231 11.84 -14.23 -15.35
C LEU A 231 12.97 -14.63 -14.40
N GLY A 232 12.66 -15.26 -13.26
CA GLY A 232 13.62 -15.65 -12.24
C GLY A 232 14.13 -14.48 -11.41
N CYS A 233 13.22 -13.61 -10.95
CA CYS A 233 13.50 -12.43 -10.13
C CYS A 233 14.37 -11.37 -10.84
N LYS A 234 14.20 -11.23 -12.16
CA LYS A 234 14.91 -10.21 -12.95
C LYS A 234 14.17 -8.86 -12.92
N PRO A 235 14.89 -7.73 -13.03
CA PRO A 235 14.26 -6.42 -13.10
C PRO A 235 13.31 -6.27 -14.29
N VAL A 236 12.15 -5.67 -14.06
CA VAL A 236 11.15 -5.28 -15.05
C VAL A 236 11.07 -3.75 -15.08
N TYR A 237 11.18 -3.16 -16.27
CA TYR A 237 11.18 -1.72 -16.50
C TYR A 237 9.84 -1.26 -17.05
N PHE A 238 9.41 -0.07 -16.63
CA PHE A 238 8.18 0.61 -17.09
C PHE A 238 8.49 1.62 -18.20
#